data_AF-A0A1V6HW76-F1
#
_entry.id   AF-A0A1V6HW76-F1
#
_cell.length_a   1.000
_cell.length_b   1.000
_cell.length_c   1.000
_cell.angle_alpha   90.00
_cell.angle_beta   90.00
_cell.angle_gamma   90.00
#
_symmetry.space_group_name_H-M   'P 1'
#
loop_
_entity.id
_entity.type
_entity.pdbx_description
1 polymer ?
#
loop_
_entity_poly.entity_id
_entity_poly.type
_entity_poly.pdbx_seq_one_letter_code
_entity_poly.pdbx_strand_id
1 'polypeptide(L)'
;MGLGKGYTVLELINTFEKVVGQKVPYTFGDRRKGDISAIYTDNSKMKDLLKFSPKYNLEDMLVHSWQWYNNYKKYIKPWIIL
;
A
#
# COMPACT_ATOMS: atom_id res chain seq x y z
N MET A 1 -1.88 -11.24 -9.92
CA MET A 1 -2.84 -10.18 -10.33
C MET A 1 -2.42 -8.90 -9.65
N GLY A 2 -2.29 -7.78 -10.35
CA GLY A 2 -1.77 -6.54 -9.78
C GLY A 2 -1.99 -5.33 -10.69
N LEU A 3 -1.55 -4.16 -10.24
CA LEU A 3 -1.85 -2.88 -10.87
C LEU A 3 -1.11 -2.61 -12.20
N GLY A 4 -0.08 -3.38 -12.57
CA GLY A 4 0.80 -2.99 -13.68
C GLY A 4 1.97 -2.09 -13.24
N LYS A 5 1.75 -1.30 -12.18
CA LYS A 5 2.66 -0.28 -11.70
C LYS A 5 3.24 -0.64 -10.32
N GLY A 6 4.56 -0.54 -10.19
CA GLY A 6 5.25 -0.60 -8.90
C GLY A 6 5.24 0.76 -8.19
N TYR A 7 5.25 0.72 -6.86
CA TYR A 7 5.44 1.89 -6.01
C TYR A 7 6.58 1.60 -5.03
N THR A 8 7.44 2.57 -4.82
CA THR A 8 8.49 2.51 -3.80
C THR A 8 7.89 2.70 -2.40
N VAL A 9 8.66 2.32 -1.37
CA VAL A 9 8.28 2.54 0.04
C VAL A 9 8.08 4.04 0.32
N LEU A 10 8.96 4.89 -0.22
CA LEU A 10 8.86 6.34 -0.01
C LEU A 10 7.67 6.96 -0.73
N GLU A 11 7.32 6.50 -1.94
CA GLU A 11 6.08 6.94 -2.61
C GLU A 11 4.85 6.55 -1.80
N LEU A 12 4.82 5.36 -1.21
CA LEU A 12 3.72 4.93 -0.36
C LEU A 12 3.60 5.81 0.89
N ILE A 13 4.71 6.10 1.57
CA ILE A 13 4.73 7.01 2.73
C ILE A 13 4.24 8.41 2.33
N ASN A 14 4.83 9.00 1.29
CA ASN A 14 4.47 10.35 0.84
C ASN A 14 3.01 10.45 0.42
N THR A 15 2.50 9.42 -0.28
CA THR A 15 1.10 9.38 -0.70
C THR A 15 0.17 9.24 0.50
N PHE A 16 0.54 8.42 1.50
CA PHE A 16 -0.22 8.30 2.73
C PHE A 16 -0.28 9.63 3.48
N GLU A 17 0.86 10.31 3.69
CA GLU A 17 0.88 11.62 4.34
C GLU A 17 0.02 12.65 3.61
N LYS A 18 0.04 12.63 2.27
CA LYS A 18 -0.77 13.51 1.42
C LYS A 18 -2.27 13.28 1.62
N VAL A 19 -2.73 12.03 1.59
CA VAL A 19 -4.19 11.72 1.61
C VAL A 19 -4.77 11.65 3.02
N VAL A 20 -3.94 11.37 4.03
CA VAL A 20 -4.37 11.27 5.43
C VAL A 20 -4.11 12.58 6.21
N GLY A 21 -3.15 13.39 5.76
CA GLY A 21 -2.76 14.64 6.44
C GLY A 21 -1.99 14.41 7.74
N GLN A 22 -1.47 13.20 7.98
CA GLN A 22 -0.67 12.87 9.16
C GLN A 22 0.74 12.50 8.75
N LYS A 23 1.72 12.92 9.54
CA LYS A 23 3.12 12.54 9.34
C LYS A 23 3.38 11.10 9.78
N VAL A 24 4.17 10.40 8.99
CA VAL A 24 4.59 9.03 9.26
C VAL A 24 6.06 9.07 9.67
N PRO A 25 6.38 8.93 10.97
CA PRO A 25 7.77 8.87 11.40
C PRO A 25 8.40 7.55 10.92
N TYR A 26 9.56 7.64 10.29
CA TYR A 26 10.35 6.47 9.87
C TYR A 26 11.85 6.77 9.96
N THR A 27 12.64 5.70 9.96
CA THR A 27 14.10 5.74 9.81
C THR A 27 14.52 4.72 8.77
N PHE A 28 15.66 4.92 8.13
CA PHE A 28 16.23 3.90 7.26
C PHE A 28 16.92 2.84 8.12
N GLY A 29 16.53 1.59 7.92
CA GLY A 29 17.18 0.44 8.51
C GLY A 29 17.91 -0.41 7.46
N ASP A 30 18.59 -1.44 7.92
CA ASP A 30 19.23 -2.42 7.03
C ASP A 30 18.21 -3.13 6.15
N ARG A 31 18.67 -3.62 4.99
CA ARG A 31 17.84 -4.44 4.10
C ARG A 31 17.44 -5.72 4.83
N ARG A 32 16.12 -5.93 4.97
CA ARG A 32 15.59 -7.17 5.54
C ARG A 32 15.96 -8.36 4.64
N LYS A 33 16.58 -9.38 5.22
CA LYS A 33 17.04 -10.58 4.49
C LYS A 33 15.86 -11.22 3.76
N GLY A 34 16.02 -11.47 2.46
CA GLY A 34 15.00 -12.07 1.60
C GLY A 34 14.20 -11.07 0.76
N ASP A 35 14.20 -9.78 1.10
CA ASP A 35 13.55 -8.77 0.27
C ASP A 35 14.33 -8.54 -1.04
N ILE A 36 13.64 -8.57 -2.17
CA ILE A 36 14.15 -8.19 -3.49
C ILE A 36 14.01 -6.68 -3.73
N SER A 37 14.72 -6.11 -4.70
CA SER A 37 14.72 -4.66 -4.95
C SER A 37 13.40 -4.14 -5.51
N ALA A 38 12.77 -4.87 -6.44
CA ALA A 38 11.50 -4.51 -7.04
C ALA A 38 10.79 -5.73 -7.61
N ILE A 39 9.45 -5.74 -7.50
CA ILE A 39 8.58 -6.69 -8.18
C ILE A 39 7.23 -6.06 -8.45
N TYR A 40 6.71 -6.24 -9.66
CA TYR A 40 5.40 -5.77 -10.09
C TYR A 40 4.87 -6.68 -11.20
N THR A 41 3.58 -6.57 -11.49
CA THR A 41 2.86 -7.49 -12.38
C THR A 41 2.63 -6.85 -13.74
N ASP A 42 2.86 -7.54 -14.85
CA ASP A 42 2.20 -7.22 -16.12
C ASP A 42 0.76 -7.77 -16.09
N ASN A 43 -0.22 -6.90 -16.30
CA ASN A 43 -1.64 -7.25 -16.26
C ASN A 43 -2.31 -7.34 -17.64
N SER A 44 -1.53 -7.24 -18.73
CA SER A 44 -2.00 -7.36 -20.14
C SER A 44 -2.90 -8.59 -20.35
N LYS A 45 -2.41 -9.77 -19.98
CA LYS A 45 -3.12 -11.04 -20.14
C LYS A 45 -4.51 -11.05 -19.48
N MET A 46 -4.64 -10.42 -18.31
CA MET A 46 -5.92 -10.38 -17.59
C MET A 46 -6.89 -9.40 -18.23
N LYS A 47 -6.38 -8.25 -18.68
CA LYS A 47 -7.17 -7.26 -19.41
C LYS A 47 -7.71 -7.83 -20.71
N ASP A 48 -6.90 -8.62 -21.41
CA ASP A 48 -7.29 -9.18 -22.70
C ASP A 48 -8.30 -10.32 -22.56
N LEU A 49 -8.05 -11.27 -21.64
CA LEU A 49 -8.86 -12.47 -21.47
C LEU A 49 -10.11 -12.24 -20.63
N LEU A 50 -9.99 -11.53 -19.51
CA LEU A 50 -11.09 -11.36 -18.55
C LEU A 50 -11.82 -10.02 -18.70
N LYS A 51 -11.32 -9.13 -19.56
CA LYS A 51 -11.77 -7.72 -19.66
C LYS A 51 -11.76 -7.02 -18.29
N PHE A 52 -10.89 -7.48 -17.40
CA PHE A 52 -10.74 -6.94 -16.06
C PHE A 52 -9.60 -5.94 -16.03
N SER A 53 -9.83 -4.79 -15.39
CA SER A 53 -8.80 -3.80 -15.12
C SER A 53 -8.97 -3.29 -13.70
N PRO A 54 -7.87 -3.10 -12.94
CA PRO A 54 -7.95 -2.53 -11.61
C PRO A 54 -8.59 -1.15 -11.63
N LYS A 55 -9.56 -0.94 -10.73
CA LYS A 55 -10.33 0.31 -10.66
C LYS A 55 -9.68 1.36 -9.75
N TYR A 56 -8.98 0.91 -8.71
CA TYR A 56 -8.45 1.75 -7.64
C TYR A 56 -6.96 1.99 -7.80
N ASN A 57 -6.54 3.23 -7.56
CA ASN A 57 -5.14 3.65 -7.55
C ASN A 57 -4.55 3.62 -6.12
N LEU A 58 -3.30 4.06 -5.95
CA LEU A 58 -2.64 4.08 -4.63
C LEU A 58 -3.35 4.98 -3.61
N GLU A 59 -3.80 6.17 -4.02
CA GLU A 59 -4.51 7.11 -3.14
C GLU A 59 -5.81 6.48 -2.63
N ASP A 60 -6.61 5.89 -3.52
CA ASP A 60 -7.85 5.20 -3.16
C ASP A 60 -7.60 4.09 -2.13
N MET A 61 -6.58 3.24 -2.39
CA MET A 61 -6.23 2.14 -1.49
C MET A 61 -5.87 2.66 -0.09
N LEU A 62 -5.04 3.71 0.00
CA LEU A 62 -4.60 4.26 1.28
C LEU A 62 -5.73 4.95 2.04
N VAL A 63 -6.62 5.67 1.34
CA VAL A 63 -7.83 6.27 1.95
C VAL A 63 -8.75 5.19 2.51
N HIS A 64 -9.04 4.14 1.74
CA HIS A 64 -9.88 3.03 2.20
C HIS A 64 -9.25 2.30 3.41
N SER A 65 -7.95 2.02 3.36
CA SER A 65 -7.23 1.41 4.49
C SER A 65 -7.29 2.27 5.74
N TRP A 66 -7.14 3.59 5.61
CA TRP A 66 -7.21 4.52 6.74
C TRP A 66 -8.62 4.63 7.33
N GLN A 67 -9.65 4.66 6.49
CA GLN A 67 -11.05 4.63 6.94
C GLN A 67 -11.34 3.35 7.71
N TRP A 68 -10.92 2.19 7.19
CA TRP A 68 -11.03 0.92 7.90
C TRP A 68 -10.32 0.99 9.25
N TYR A 69 -9.06 1.44 9.28
CA TYR A 69 -8.30 1.55 10.51
C TYR A 69 -9.02 2.41 11.57
N ASN A 70 -9.56 3.57 11.19
CA ASN A 70 -10.29 4.43 12.13
C ASN A 70 -11.57 3.81 12.67
N ASN A 71 -12.27 3.02 11.87
CA ASN A 71 -13.49 2.32 12.30
C ASN A 71 -13.19 1.22 13.32
N TYR A 72 -12.03 0.56 13.17
CA TYR A 72 -11.69 -0.63 13.97
C TYR A 72 -10.59 -0.43 15.01
N LYS A 73 -9.92 0.74 15.06
CA LYS A 73 -8.79 0.98 15.98
C LYS A 73 -9.10 0.70 17.45
N LYS A 74 -10.35 0.91 17.88
CA LYS A 74 -10.81 0.58 19.25
C LYS A 74 -10.81 -0.91 19.59
N TYR A 75 -10.75 -1.79 18.58
CA TYR A 75 -10.70 -3.24 18.73
C TYR A 75 -9.30 -3.81 18.52
N ILE A 76 -8.34 -2.99 18.07
CA ILE A 76 -6.95 -3.40 17.90
C ILE A 76 -6.32 -3.42 19.30
N LYS A 77 -5.91 -4.62 19.75
CA LYS A 77 -5.34 -4.78 21.10
C LYS A 77 -4.01 -4.02 21.21
N PRO A 78 -3.75 -3.31 22.32
CA PRO A 78 -2.56 -2.48 22.47
C PRO A 78 -1.22 -3.21 22.27
N TRP A 79 -1.15 -4.49 22.59
CA TRP A 79 0.08 -5.30 22.54
C TRP A 79 0.47 -5.80 21.13
N ILE A 80 -0.30 -5.47 20.09
CA ILE A 80 -0.01 -5.87 18.70
C ILE A 80 0.80 -4.79 17.94
N ILE A 81 1.04 -3.62 18.54
CA ILE A 81 1.74 -2.48 17.91
C ILE A 81 3.05 -2.13 18.67
N LEU A 82 3.71 -3.12 19.27
CA LEU A 82 5.09 -3.02 19.75
C LEU A 82 5.93 -4.13 19.12
#